data_AF-A0A419FIK7-F1
#
_entry.id   AF-A0A419FIK7-F1
#
_cell.length_a   1.000
_cell.length_b   1.000
_cell.length_c   1.000
_cell.angle_alpha   90.00
_cell.angle_beta   90.00
_cell.angle_gamma   90.00
#
_symmetry.space_group_name_H-M   'P 1'
#
loop_
_entity.id
_entity.type
_entity.pdbx_description
1 polymer ?
#
loop_
_entity_poly.entity_id
_entity_poly.type
_entity_poly.pdbx_seq_one_letter_code
_entity_poly.pdbx_strand_id
1 'polypeptide(L)'
;MAELGMAGDFEDVADAIEVEARPRPRFRLPTGTYAWRAPRWLPAALVVGVILWSAGIWWMASNLSGDNAPPVDSHALTDEIAVLRAKVDSLTQQTATIGQEREALAKRVAAIEARPATPAITTPAAQAATAPPGVVTMDLTAEAYSIPRFAYPRSTDPRTTPATVYPAAIPTRGTSASAGSEAGSRFVTNGADRYNCTSFGSQAEAQEALAANAPGDPNRLDMNGNGVACEDITYPANTPKNLTPVPNR
;
A
#
# COMPACT_ATOMS: atom_id res chain seq x y z
N MET A 1 20.88 18.17 35.70
CA MET A 1 22.31 18.50 35.73
C MET A 1 23.07 17.21 35.95
N ALA A 2 23.62 16.67 34.87
CA ALA A 2 24.69 15.66 34.90
C ALA A 2 25.34 15.70 33.51
N GLU A 3 26.52 16.30 33.46
CA GLU A 3 27.49 16.16 32.37
C GLU A 3 28.08 14.75 32.39
N LEU A 4 28.52 14.28 31.21
CA LEU A 4 29.56 13.29 30.87
C LEU A 4 29.18 12.80 29.45
N GLY A 5 29.87 13.11 28.36
CA GLY A 5 31.32 13.13 28.18
C GLY A 5 31.78 11.79 27.62
N MET A 6 31.54 11.52 26.33
CA MET A 6 32.23 10.45 25.58
C MET A 6 32.40 10.87 24.11
N ALA A 7 33.56 11.47 23.85
CA ALA A 7 34.23 11.35 22.55
C ALA A 7 34.88 9.97 22.52
N GLY A 8 34.58 9.17 21.51
CA GLY A 8 35.18 7.86 21.28
C GLY A 8 35.45 7.71 19.80
N ASP A 9 36.74 7.67 19.48
CA ASP A 9 37.34 7.51 18.16
C ASP A 9 36.71 6.34 17.37
N PHE A 10 36.30 6.62 16.13
CA PHE A 10 35.65 5.69 15.22
C PHE A 10 36.52 5.46 13.97
N GLU A 11 37.82 5.27 14.16
CA GLU A 11 38.78 4.99 13.10
C GLU A 11 39.50 3.66 13.37
N ASP A 12 38.83 2.49 13.28
CA ASP A 12 39.60 1.23 13.16
C ASP A 12 38.87 -0.07 12.72
N VAL A 13 37.73 -0.01 12.02
CA VAL A 13 37.03 -1.25 11.61
C VAL A 13 36.62 -1.24 10.13
N ALA A 14 37.60 -1.02 9.24
CA ALA A 14 37.42 -1.14 7.79
C ALA A 14 38.26 -2.26 7.14
N ASP A 15 39.14 -2.92 7.88
CA ASP A 15 39.99 -3.99 7.34
C ASP A 15 39.50 -5.35 7.82
N ALA A 16 38.65 -6.01 7.01
CA ALA A 16 38.62 -7.47 6.80
C ALA A 16 37.29 -7.95 6.19
N ILE A 17 36.97 -7.54 4.96
CA ILE A 17 36.07 -8.34 4.10
C ILE A 17 36.66 -8.39 2.70
N GLU A 18 37.63 -9.30 2.54
CA GLU A 18 38.18 -9.70 1.25
C GLU A 18 37.21 -10.71 0.61
N VAL A 19 36.14 -10.18 0.02
CA VAL A 19 35.24 -10.96 -0.85
C VAL A 19 35.81 -10.89 -2.26
N GLU A 20 36.17 -12.07 -2.75
CA GLU A 20 36.71 -12.34 -4.08
C GLU A 20 35.66 -12.03 -5.17
N ALA A 21 35.46 -10.75 -5.41
CA ALA A 21 34.57 -10.20 -6.42
C ALA A 21 35.33 -10.08 -7.74
N ARG A 22 34.85 -10.82 -8.74
CA ARG A 22 35.26 -10.66 -10.15
C ARG A 22 35.27 -9.17 -10.54
N PRO A 23 36.26 -8.70 -11.31
CA PRO A 23 36.46 -7.29 -11.61
C PRO A 23 35.31 -6.75 -12.47
N ARG A 24 34.26 -6.23 -11.83
CA ARG A 24 33.30 -5.34 -12.49
C ARG A 24 34.02 -4.00 -12.71
N PRO A 25 33.89 -3.37 -13.89
CA PRO A 25 34.46 -2.05 -14.15
C PRO A 25 33.94 -1.10 -13.07
N ARG A 26 34.86 -0.65 -12.21
CA ARG A 26 34.58 0.29 -11.12
C ARG A 26 34.21 1.63 -11.75
N PHE A 27 32.91 1.84 -11.97
CA PHE A 27 32.38 3.19 -12.08
C PHE A 27 32.54 3.84 -10.71
N ARG A 28 33.65 4.57 -10.53
CA ARG A 28 33.81 5.53 -9.44
C ARG A 28 32.79 6.63 -9.69
N LEU A 29 31.61 6.50 -9.07
CA LEU A 29 30.74 7.63 -8.87
C LEU A 29 31.50 8.61 -7.96
N PRO A 30 31.68 9.88 -8.36
CA PRO A 30 32.29 10.87 -7.49
C PRO A 30 31.42 10.98 -6.24
N THR A 31 31.93 10.50 -5.11
CA THR A 31 31.41 10.79 -3.78
C THR A 31 31.75 12.24 -3.43
N GLY A 32 31.27 13.16 -4.26
CA GLY A 32 31.18 14.56 -3.91
C GLY A 32 30.06 14.66 -2.89
N THR A 33 30.41 14.79 -1.62
CA THR A 33 29.47 15.24 -0.61
C THR A 33 28.97 16.62 -1.02
N TYR A 34 27.80 16.67 -1.67
CA TYR A 34 27.12 17.92 -1.98
C TYR A 34 26.62 18.51 -0.66
N ALA A 35 27.51 19.21 0.04
CA ALA A 35 27.16 20.06 1.17
C ALA A 35 26.38 21.26 0.62
N TRP A 36 25.09 21.08 0.41
CA TRP A 36 24.16 22.17 0.13
C TRP A 36 24.11 23.08 1.35
N ARG A 37 25.02 24.06 1.39
CA ARG A 37 24.89 25.19 2.30
C ARG A 37 23.72 26.01 1.79
N ALA A 38 22.56 25.82 2.43
CA ALA A 38 21.39 26.65 2.19
C ALA A 38 21.83 28.12 2.30
N PRO A 39 21.50 28.97 1.32
CA PRO A 39 21.83 30.37 1.39
C PRO A 39 21.22 31.00 2.64
N ARG A 40 21.93 31.91 3.31
CA ARG A 40 21.44 32.58 4.52
C ARG A 40 20.12 33.36 4.32
N TRP A 41 19.77 33.67 3.07
CA TRP A 41 18.52 34.35 2.71
C TRP A 41 17.31 33.40 2.60
N LEU A 42 17.53 32.09 2.47
CA LEU A 42 16.46 31.10 2.31
C LEU A 42 15.39 31.15 3.42
N PRO A 43 15.73 31.18 4.72
CA PRO A 43 14.72 31.27 5.77
C PRO A 43 13.91 32.58 5.70
N ALA A 44 14.56 33.70 5.38
CA ALA A 44 13.87 34.98 5.24
C ALA A 44 12.91 34.98 4.04
N ALA A 45 13.31 34.40 2.90
CA ALA A 45 12.46 34.28 1.72
C ALA A 45 11.23 33.41 1.98
N LEU A 46 11.35 32.32 2.77
CA LEU A 46 10.20 31.51 3.15
C LEU A 46 9.21 32.28 4.02
N VAL A 47 9.68 33.06 5.00
CA VAL A 47 8.80 33.89 5.84
C VAL A 47 8.04 34.92 4.99
N VAL A 48 8.74 35.61 4.09
CA VAL A 48 8.10 36.59 3.19
C VAL A 48 7.07 35.91 2.27
N GLY A 49 7.39 34.73 1.74
CA GLY A 49 6.46 33.94 0.93
C GLY A 49 5.18 33.59 1.67
N VAL A 50 5.28 33.14 2.93
CA VAL A 50 4.11 32.83 3.76
C VAL A 50 3.26 34.07 4.03
N ILE A 51 3.88 35.21 4.35
CA ILE A 51 3.16 36.48 4.60
C ILE A 51 2.38 36.92 3.34
N LEU A 52 3.02 36.91 2.17
CA LEU A 52 2.38 37.31 0.92
C LEU A 52 1.23 36.37 0.54
N TRP A 53 1.41 35.06 0.73
CA TRP A 53 0.35 34.08 0.46
C TRP A 53 -0.86 34.29 1.39
N SER A 54 -0.60 34.54 2.68
CA SER A 54 -1.65 34.81 3.68
C SER A 54 -2.46 36.07 3.34
N ALA A 55 -1.77 37.13 2.93
CA ALA A 55 -2.40 38.38 2.51
C ALA A 55 -3.26 38.18 1.24
N GLY A 56 -2.81 37.36 0.29
CA GLY A 56 -3.57 37.00 -0.91
C GLY A 56 -4.87 36.26 -0.59
N ILE A 57 -4.84 35.29 0.33
CA ILE A 57 -6.04 34.57 0.78
C ILE A 57 -7.02 35.54 1.46
N TRP A 58 -6.51 36.41 2.33
CA TRP A 58 -7.35 37.39 3.01
C TRP A 58 -8.04 38.36 2.03
N TRP A 59 -7.31 38.82 1.00
CA TRP A 59 -7.88 39.65 -0.06
C TRP A 59 -8.96 38.93 -0.87
N MET A 60 -8.79 37.65 -1.18
CA MET A 60 -9.84 36.87 -1.86
C MET A 60 -11.07 36.69 -0.97
N ALA A 61 -10.89 36.43 0.33
CA ALA A 61 -11.98 36.27 1.29
C ALA A 61 -12.79 37.57 1.49
N SER A 62 -12.12 38.73 1.50
CA SER A 62 -12.81 40.02 1.67
C SER A 62 -13.61 40.42 0.43
N ASN A 63 -13.13 40.10 -0.77
CA ASN A 63 -13.86 40.38 -2.02
C ASN A 63 -15.08 39.47 -2.25
N LEU A 64 -15.14 38.30 -1.62
CA LEU A 64 -16.27 37.36 -1.72
C LEU A 64 -17.43 37.71 -0.78
N SER A 65 -17.22 38.59 0.21
CA SER A 65 -18.21 38.99 1.21
C SER A 65 -19.18 40.08 0.71
N GLY A 66 -19.65 40.00 -0.53
CA GLY A 66 -20.70 40.92 -1.01
C GLY A 66 -21.99 40.72 -0.23
N ASP A 67 -22.67 41.81 0.16
CA ASP A 67 -23.80 41.92 1.09
C ASP A 67 -25.08 41.11 0.77
N ASN A 68 -25.04 40.17 -0.18
CA ASN A 68 -26.19 39.40 -0.66
C ASN A 68 -26.05 37.88 -0.48
N ALA A 69 -25.10 37.41 0.34
CA ALA A 69 -25.03 35.99 0.67
C ALA A 69 -26.24 35.58 1.54
N PRO A 70 -26.97 34.50 1.20
CA PRO A 70 -28.01 33.97 2.08
C PRO A 70 -27.41 33.58 3.44
N PRO A 71 -28.17 33.63 4.53
CA PRO A 71 -27.68 33.23 5.85
C PRO A 71 -27.21 31.78 5.78
N VAL A 72 -25.90 31.58 5.95
CA VAL A 72 -25.28 30.26 6.01
C VAL A 72 -25.58 29.67 7.39
N ASP A 73 -26.08 28.44 7.44
CA ASP A 73 -26.31 27.72 8.70
C ASP A 73 -24.97 27.44 9.41
N SER A 74 -24.58 28.35 10.31
CA SER A 74 -23.32 28.29 11.07
C SER A 74 -23.16 27.06 11.95
N HIS A 75 -24.27 26.38 12.28
CA HIS A 75 -24.28 25.17 13.08
C HIS A 75 -23.68 23.98 12.33
N ALA A 76 -24.01 23.80 11.05
CA ALA A 76 -23.46 22.70 10.23
C ALA A 76 -21.93 22.83 10.09
N LEU A 77 -21.43 24.07 9.89
CA LEU A 77 -19.99 24.33 9.78
C LEU A 77 -19.25 24.05 11.11
N THR A 78 -19.89 24.30 12.25
CA THR A 78 -19.29 24.07 13.57
C THR A 78 -19.09 22.57 13.82
N ASP A 79 -20.05 21.75 13.40
CA ASP A 79 -19.96 20.28 13.53
C ASP A 79 -18.85 19.71 12.64
N GLU A 80 -18.71 20.20 11.41
CA GLU A 80 -17.61 19.79 10.52
C GLU A 80 -16.23 20.16 11.10
N ILE A 81 -16.10 21.36 11.69
CA ILE A 81 -14.86 21.76 12.37
C ILE A 81 -14.53 20.83 13.54
N ALA A 82 -15.53 20.38 14.29
CA ALA A 82 -15.32 19.43 15.39
C ALA A 82 -14.84 18.07 14.87
N VAL A 83 -15.44 17.56 13.78
CA VAL A 83 -14.99 16.32 13.11
C VAL A 83 -13.56 16.45 12.59
N LEU A 84 -13.22 17.58 11.97
CA LEU A 84 -11.87 17.84 11.46
C LEU A 84 -10.84 17.88 12.59
N ARG A 85 -11.14 18.51 13.73
CA ARG A 85 -10.25 18.51 14.90
C ARG A 85 -10.01 17.10 15.42
N ALA A 86 -11.07 16.30 15.58
CA ALA A 86 -10.94 14.90 16.02
C ALA A 86 -10.05 14.08 15.06
N LYS A 87 -10.15 14.35 13.75
CA LYS A 87 -9.31 13.69 12.74
C LYS A 87 -7.84 14.13 12.81
N VAL A 88 -7.57 15.41 13.08
CA VAL A 88 -6.20 15.93 13.31
C VAL A 88 -5.58 15.31 14.57
N ASP A 89 -6.36 15.17 15.65
CA ASP A 89 -5.89 14.52 16.88
C ASP A 89 -5.55 13.05 16.64
N SER A 90 -6.39 12.34 15.87
CA SER A 90 -6.15 10.95 15.47
C SER A 90 -4.86 10.79 14.64
N LEU A 91 -4.61 11.66 13.66
CA LEU A 91 -3.39 11.65 12.86
C LEU A 91 -2.14 11.97 13.71
N THR A 92 -2.27 12.89 14.66
CA THR A 92 -1.21 13.23 15.60
C THR A 92 -0.84 12.01 16.46
N GLN A 93 -1.85 11.29 16.94
CA GLN A 93 -1.66 10.06 17.70
C GLN A 93 -0.98 8.97 16.85
N GLN A 94 -1.40 8.79 15.60
CA GLN A 94 -0.79 7.83 14.68
C GLN A 94 0.71 8.13 14.44
N THR A 95 1.06 9.41 14.31
CA THR A 95 2.44 9.85 14.12
C THR A 95 3.30 9.56 15.36
N ALA A 96 2.73 9.76 16.56
CA ALA A 96 3.41 9.41 17.81
C ALA A 96 3.67 7.90 17.91
N THR A 97 2.72 7.06 17.50
CA THR A 97 2.89 5.60 17.45
C THR A 97 4.02 5.19 16.51
N ILE A 98 4.08 5.76 15.30
CA ILE A 98 5.18 5.48 14.36
C ILE A 98 6.54 5.90 14.93
N GLY A 99 6.59 7.01 15.68
CA GLY A 99 7.80 7.44 16.39
C GLY A 99 8.29 6.41 17.40
N GLN A 100 7.38 5.87 18.22
CA GLN A 100 7.68 4.83 19.20
C GLN A 100 8.14 3.52 18.55
N GLU A 101 7.52 3.13 17.43
CA GLU A 101 7.93 1.93 16.69
C GLU A 101 9.35 2.07 16.13
N ARG A 102 9.72 3.25 15.62
CA ARG A 102 11.09 3.51 15.15
C ARG A 102 12.12 3.41 16.27
N GLU A 103 11.81 3.94 17.44
CA GLU A 103 12.70 3.85 18.61
C GLU A 103 12.85 2.40 19.10
N ALA A 104 11.74 1.65 19.14
CA ALA A 104 11.78 0.22 19.45
C ALA A 104 12.62 -0.56 18.43
N LEU A 105 12.51 -0.24 17.13
CA LEU A 105 13.32 -0.87 16.10
C LEU A 105 14.80 -0.53 16.25
N ALA A 106 15.13 0.74 16.52
CA ALA A 106 16.51 1.18 16.78
C ALA A 106 17.11 0.43 17.97
N LYS A 107 16.34 0.21 19.03
CA LYS A 107 16.78 -0.58 20.19
C LYS A 107 17.03 -2.05 19.85
N ARG A 108 16.21 -2.64 18.99
CA ARG A 108 16.41 -4.03 18.52
C ARG A 108 17.66 -4.16 17.66
N VAL A 109 17.92 -3.18 16.79
CA VAL A 109 19.15 -3.15 15.98
C VAL A 109 20.38 -3.03 16.87
N ALA A 110 20.38 -2.09 17.82
CA ALA A 110 21.49 -1.95 18.78
C ALA A 110 21.72 -3.23 19.62
N ALA A 111 20.67 -3.97 19.98
CA ALA A 111 20.79 -5.24 20.69
C ALA A 111 21.38 -6.37 19.83
N ILE A 112 21.16 -6.34 18.50
CA ILE A 112 21.78 -7.29 17.56
C ILE A 112 23.25 -6.94 17.35
N GLU A 113 23.58 -5.66 17.22
CA GLU A 113 24.98 -5.19 17.09
C GLU A 113 25.80 -5.45 18.35
N ALA A 114 25.21 -5.29 19.53
CA ALA A 114 25.85 -5.57 20.81
C ALA A 114 25.99 -7.07 21.11
N ARG A 115 25.45 -7.96 20.26
CA ARG A 115 25.54 -9.40 20.48
C ARG A 115 27.01 -9.81 20.29
N PRO A 116 27.72 -10.25 21.34
CA PRO A 116 29.11 -10.64 21.21
C PRO A 116 29.20 -11.74 20.16
N ALA A 117 30.19 -11.65 19.27
CA ALA A 117 30.46 -12.66 18.27
C ALA A 117 30.55 -14.01 18.98
N THR A 118 29.51 -14.83 18.81
CA THR A 118 29.45 -16.16 19.41
C THR A 118 30.75 -16.84 19.03
N PRO A 119 31.57 -17.31 20.01
CA PRO A 119 32.83 -17.96 19.67
C PRO A 119 32.50 -19.07 18.68
N ALA A 120 33.22 -19.05 17.55
CA ALA A 120 33.01 -19.97 16.45
C ALA A 120 32.85 -21.37 17.06
N ILE A 121 31.65 -21.94 16.92
CA ILE A 121 31.44 -23.34 17.27
C ILE A 121 32.35 -24.07 16.29
N THR A 122 33.52 -24.46 16.78
CA THR A 122 34.44 -25.37 16.10
C THR A 122 33.58 -26.53 15.65
N THR A 123 33.29 -26.56 14.36
CA THR A 123 32.57 -27.66 13.73
C THR A 123 33.35 -28.91 14.11
N PRO A 124 32.80 -29.83 14.92
CA PRO A 124 33.52 -31.04 15.26
C PRO A 124 33.88 -31.71 13.93
N ALA A 125 35.18 -31.90 13.73
CA ALA A 125 35.74 -32.49 12.53
C ALA A 125 34.91 -33.72 12.15
N ALA A 126 34.42 -33.72 10.92
CA ALA A 126 33.71 -34.82 10.33
C ALA A 126 34.47 -36.13 10.59
N GLN A 127 33.90 -36.99 11.43
CA GLN A 127 34.20 -38.41 11.32
C GLN A 127 33.64 -38.83 9.96
N ALA A 128 34.57 -39.09 9.04
CA ALA A 128 34.30 -39.64 7.72
C ALA A 128 33.64 -41.01 7.87
N ALA A 129 32.32 -41.04 7.97
CA ALA A 129 31.53 -42.23 7.73
C ALA A 129 31.13 -42.22 6.26
N THR A 130 31.82 -43.06 5.49
CA THR A 130 31.50 -43.43 4.11
C THR A 130 30.10 -44.03 4.06
N ALA A 131 29.08 -43.20 3.85
CA ALA A 131 27.72 -43.65 3.55
C ALA A 131 27.38 -43.23 2.10
N PRO A 132 26.77 -44.13 1.31
CA PRO A 132 26.37 -43.82 -0.06
C PRO A 132 25.32 -42.69 -0.09
N PRO A 133 25.16 -41.99 -1.23
CA PRO A 133 24.23 -40.86 -1.35
C PRO A 133 22.78 -41.31 -1.13
N GLY A 134 22.33 -41.23 0.12
CA GLY A 134 20.94 -41.33 0.50
C GLY A 134 20.22 -40.06 0.06
N VAL A 135 19.38 -40.18 -0.95
CA VAL A 135 18.38 -39.19 -1.36
C VAL A 135 17.64 -38.74 -0.11
N VAL A 136 17.81 -37.47 0.29
CA VAL A 136 16.93 -36.85 1.27
C VAL A 136 15.62 -36.57 0.54
N THR A 137 14.75 -37.57 0.50
CA THR A 137 13.33 -37.36 0.25
C THR A 137 12.81 -36.49 1.37
N MET A 138 12.50 -35.22 1.06
CA MET A 138 11.62 -34.45 1.92
C MET A 138 10.27 -35.16 1.93
N ASP A 139 10.00 -35.88 3.01
CA ASP A 139 8.72 -36.47 3.27
C ASP A 139 7.75 -35.33 3.58
N LEU A 140 7.12 -34.82 2.52
CA LEU A 140 5.87 -34.10 2.60
C LEU A 140 4.80 -35.12 3.01
N THR A 141 4.87 -35.61 4.24
CA THR A 141 3.66 -36.09 4.92
C THR A 141 2.77 -34.87 5.08
N ALA A 142 2.00 -34.60 4.03
CA ALA A 142 0.77 -33.86 4.11
C ALA A 142 -0.07 -34.55 5.17
N GLU A 143 0.01 -34.06 6.41
CA GLU A 143 -1.11 -34.17 7.33
C GLU A 143 -2.30 -33.59 6.57
N ALA A 144 -3.15 -34.51 6.12
CA ALA A 144 -4.36 -34.24 5.41
C ALA A 144 -5.24 -33.39 6.33
N TYR A 145 -5.09 -32.08 6.21
CA TYR A 145 -6.10 -31.15 6.68
C TYR A 145 -7.37 -31.51 5.91
N SER A 146 -8.30 -32.17 6.61
CA SER A 146 -9.58 -32.59 6.07
C SER A 146 -10.42 -31.36 5.80
N ILE A 147 -10.25 -30.79 4.62
CA ILE A 147 -11.16 -29.78 4.10
C ILE A 147 -12.50 -30.51 3.87
N PRO A 148 -13.61 -30.11 4.52
CA PRO A 148 -14.91 -30.74 4.28
C PRO A 148 -15.27 -30.55 2.81
N ARG A 149 -15.31 -31.68 2.08
CA ARG A 149 -15.78 -31.72 0.70
C ARG A 149 -17.28 -31.41 0.73
N PHE A 150 -17.63 -30.15 0.47
CA PHE A 150 -18.98 -29.81 0.04
C PHE A 150 -19.27 -30.56 -1.26
N ALA A 151 -20.20 -31.51 -1.16
CA ALA A 151 -20.74 -32.23 -2.29
C ALA A 151 -21.54 -31.27 -3.16
N TYR A 152 -20.92 -30.76 -4.22
CA TYR A 152 -21.68 -30.12 -5.29
C TYR A 152 -22.30 -31.23 -6.16
N PRO A 153 -23.62 -31.18 -6.43
CA PRO A 153 -24.26 -32.15 -7.30
C PRO A 153 -23.69 -32.04 -8.72
N ARG A 154 -23.17 -33.16 -9.21
CA ARG A 154 -22.66 -33.35 -10.57
C ARG A 154 -23.85 -33.35 -11.53
N SER A 155 -24.11 -32.24 -12.20
CA SER A 155 -25.06 -32.17 -13.30
C SER A 155 -24.48 -32.91 -14.50
N THR A 156 -25.02 -34.10 -14.79
CA THR A 156 -24.79 -34.82 -16.04
C THR A 156 -25.86 -34.43 -17.03
N ASP A 157 -25.53 -33.55 -17.98
CA ASP A 157 -26.32 -33.43 -19.21
C ASP A 157 -25.37 -33.48 -20.42
N PRO A 158 -25.47 -34.52 -21.27
CA PRO A 158 -24.75 -34.59 -22.52
C PRO A 158 -25.64 -34.13 -23.69
N ARG A 159 -25.43 -32.90 -24.19
CA ARG A 159 -25.88 -32.58 -25.55
C ARG A 159 -25.05 -31.50 -26.24
N THR A 160 -24.02 -31.99 -26.91
CA THR A 160 -23.60 -31.69 -28.29
C THR A 160 -24.22 -30.47 -28.99
N THR A 161 -23.37 -29.51 -29.37
CA THR A 161 -23.24 -29.04 -30.77
C THR A 161 -21.86 -28.41 -31.00
N PRO A 162 -21.23 -28.61 -32.18
CA PRO A 162 -19.94 -28.01 -32.51
C PRO A 162 -20.13 -26.68 -33.25
N ALA A 163 -19.42 -25.63 -32.84
CA ALA A 163 -19.28 -24.43 -33.65
C ALA A 163 -17.87 -23.85 -33.52
N THR A 164 -17.13 -24.00 -34.62
CA THR A 164 -16.20 -23.04 -35.22
C THR A 164 -15.16 -22.37 -34.33
N VAL A 165 -13.94 -22.86 -34.47
CA VAL A 165 -12.68 -22.30 -33.97
C VAL A 165 -12.42 -20.91 -34.61
N TYR A 166 -12.33 -19.88 -33.76
CA TYR A 166 -11.55 -18.66 -34.02
C TYR A 166 -10.53 -18.53 -32.88
N PRO A 167 -9.21 -18.48 -33.15
CA PRO A 167 -8.22 -18.26 -32.10
C PRO A 167 -8.09 -16.75 -31.83
N ALA A 168 -8.81 -16.25 -30.83
CA ALA A 168 -8.48 -14.99 -30.17
C ALA A 168 -7.96 -15.33 -28.77
N ALA A 169 -6.76 -14.87 -28.46
CA ALA A 169 -6.09 -15.12 -27.19
C ALA A 169 -6.96 -14.64 -26.01
N ILE A 170 -7.54 -15.60 -25.28
CA ILE A 170 -8.21 -15.35 -24.00
C ILE A 170 -7.10 -15.28 -22.95
N PRO A 171 -6.87 -14.15 -22.25
CA PRO A 171 -6.07 -14.17 -21.05
C PRO A 171 -6.80 -15.04 -20.03
N THR A 172 -6.16 -16.13 -19.63
CA THR A 172 -6.63 -17.09 -18.62
C THR A 172 -6.98 -16.34 -17.34
N ARG A 173 -8.28 -16.07 -17.14
CA ARG A 173 -8.84 -15.45 -15.94
C ARG A 173 -8.82 -16.51 -14.83
N GLY A 174 -7.77 -16.51 -14.03
CA GLY A 174 -7.66 -17.35 -12.85
C GLY A 174 -8.80 -17.05 -11.88
N THR A 175 -9.72 -18.01 -11.77
CA THR A 175 -10.74 -18.05 -10.73
C THR A 175 -10.06 -18.40 -9.41
N SER A 176 -10.12 -17.49 -8.43
CA SER A 176 -10.06 -17.84 -7.01
C SER A 176 -10.76 -16.76 -6.21
N ALA A 177 -12.01 -17.07 -5.85
CA ALA A 177 -12.71 -16.41 -4.78
C ALA A 177 -11.96 -16.70 -3.47
N SER A 178 -11.28 -15.69 -2.94
CA SER A 178 -10.89 -15.62 -1.54
C SER A 178 -11.49 -14.32 -1.00
N ALA A 179 -12.63 -14.46 -0.36
CA ALA A 179 -13.26 -13.40 0.40
C ALA A 179 -12.35 -12.98 1.55
N GLY A 180 -12.15 -11.66 1.70
CA GLY A 180 -11.58 -11.09 2.93
C GLY A 180 -10.52 -10.02 2.68
N SER A 181 -10.98 -8.78 2.48
CA SER A 181 -10.32 -7.55 2.95
C SER A 181 -9.10 -6.95 2.21
N GLU A 182 -8.48 -7.61 1.22
CA GLU A 182 -7.44 -6.96 0.36
C GLU A 182 -7.93 -6.55 -1.04
N ALA A 183 -9.18 -6.88 -1.37
CA ALA A 183 -9.79 -6.62 -2.67
C ALA A 183 -9.99 -5.13 -3.01
N GLY A 184 -9.93 -4.23 -2.02
CA GLY A 184 -10.04 -2.79 -2.27
C GLY A 184 -8.86 -2.22 -3.06
N SER A 185 -7.68 -2.84 -2.97
CA SER A 185 -6.45 -2.26 -3.53
C SER A 185 -6.32 -2.42 -5.06
N ARG A 186 -6.88 -3.50 -5.65
CA ARG A 186 -6.68 -3.80 -7.08
C ARG A 186 -7.41 -2.85 -8.03
N PHE A 187 -8.43 -2.16 -7.54
CA PHE A 187 -9.28 -1.29 -8.35
C PHE A 187 -9.02 0.21 -8.13
N VAL A 188 -8.07 0.58 -7.26
CA VAL A 188 -7.67 1.99 -7.07
C VAL A 188 -6.97 2.47 -8.34
N THR A 189 -7.49 3.54 -8.92
CA THR A 189 -6.99 4.12 -10.18
C THR A 189 -6.24 5.43 -10.00
N ASN A 190 -6.21 5.99 -8.78
CA ASN A 190 -5.62 7.30 -8.48
C ASN A 190 -6.16 8.41 -9.41
N GLY A 191 -7.45 8.35 -9.77
CA GLY A 191 -8.11 9.33 -10.63
C GLY A 191 -8.00 9.06 -12.13
N ALA A 192 -7.37 7.96 -12.57
CA ALA A 192 -7.29 7.59 -13.97
C ALA A 192 -8.51 6.77 -14.45
N ASP A 193 -8.97 7.03 -15.66
CA ASP A 193 -9.98 6.20 -16.34
C ASP A 193 -9.29 4.95 -16.92
N ARG A 194 -9.41 3.82 -16.21
CA ARG A 194 -8.75 2.54 -16.55
C ARG A 194 -9.72 1.39 -16.78
N TYR A 195 -10.91 1.49 -16.21
CA TYR A 195 -11.89 0.41 -16.20
C TYR A 195 -13.23 0.94 -16.72
N ASN A 196 -13.97 0.06 -17.38
CA ASN A 196 -15.36 0.31 -17.76
C ASN A 196 -16.22 -0.85 -17.26
N CYS A 197 -17.54 -0.73 -17.36
CA CYS A 197 -18.46 -1.79 -16.92
C CYS A 197 -18.21 -3.15 -17.60
N THR A 198 -17.70 -3.19 -18.83
CA THR A 198 -17.35 -4.45 -19.53
C THR A 198 -16.05 -5.09 -19.04
N SER A 199 -15.26 -4.38 -18.24
CA SER A 199 -14.02 -4.89 -17.66
C SER A 199 -14.26 -5.90 -16.53
N PHE A 200 -15.45 -5.86 -15.92
CA PHE A 200 -15.80 -6.66 -14.75
C PHE A 200 -16.54 -7.94 -15.14
N GLY A 201 -16.36 -9.01 -14.37
CA GLY A 201 -17.10 -10.26 -14.58
C GLY A 201 -18.50 -10.22 -13.98
N SER A 202 -18.78 -9.28 -13.08
CA SER A 202 -20.05 -9.14 -12.37
C SER A 202 -20.28 -7.70 -11.89
N GLN A 203 -21.53 -7.34 -11.62
CA GLN A 203 -21.87 -6.04 -11.04
C GLN A 203 -21.23 -5.85 -9.66
N ALA A 204 -21.15 -6.92 -8.85
CA ALA A 204 -20.53 -6.84 -7.53
C ALA A 204 -19.06 -6.40 -7.60
N GLU A 205 -18.28 -6.87 -8.59
CA GLU A 205 -16.90 -6.42 -8.80
C GLU A 205 -16.83 -4.96 -9.25
N ALA A 206 -17.76 -4.50 -10.09
CA ALA A 206 -17.85 -3.11 -10.49
C ALA A 206 -18.18 -2.20 -9.28
N GLN A 207 -19.04 -2.67 -8.37
CA GLN A 207 -19.39 -1.96 -7.13
C GLN A 207 -18.17 -1.83 -6.20
N GLU A 208 -17.34 -2.86 -6.09
CA GLU A 208 -16.07 -2.80 -5.34
C GLU A 208 -15.11 -1.76 -5.95
N ALA A 209 -15.02 -1.72 -7.28
CA ALA A 209 -14.19 -0.74 -7.97
C ALA A 209 -14.68 0.70 -7.77
N LEU A 210 -15.99 0.92 -7.78
CA LEU A 210 -16.58 2.21 -7.45
C LEU A 210 -16.26 2.61 -6.00
N ALA A 211 -16.49 1.71 -5.04
CA ALA A 211 -16.21 1.95 -3.63
C ALA A 211 -14.72 2.27 -3.36
N ALA A 212 -13.80 1.63 -4.09
CA ALA A 212 -12.36 1.85 -3.97
C ALA A 212 -11.88 3.23 -4.48
N ASN A 213 -12.68 3.92 -5.31
CA ASN A 213 -12.32 5.22 -5.88
C ASN A 213 -13.17 6.38 -5.31
N ALA A 214 -14.07 6.12 -4.36
CA ALA A 214 -14.88 7.14 -3.70
C ALA A 214 -14.00 8.20 -3.00
N PRO A 215 -14.41 9.49 -2.99
CA PRO A 215 -15.69 10.04 -3.47
C PRO A 215 -15.76 10.27 -5.00
N GLY A 216 -14.72 9.92 -5.77
CA GLY A 216 -14.72 10.11 -7.22
C GLY A 216 -15.30 8.92 -8.01
N ASP A 217 -15.56 9.15 -9.30
CA ASP A 217 -15.81 8.10 -10.28
C ASP A 217 -14.98 8.33 -11.56
N PRO A 218 -13.64 8.19 -11.50
CA PRO A 218 -12.78 8.42 -12.65
C PRO A 218 -13.03 7.45 -13.80
N ASN A 219 -13.59 6.27 -13.50
CA ASN A 219 -13.90 5.20 -14.45
C ASN A 219 -15.34 5.30 -14.99
N ARG A 220 -16.11 6.30 -14.55
CA ARG A 220 -17.52 6.52 -14.94
C ARG A 220 -18.37 5.26 -14.80
N LEU A 221 -18.14 4.49 -13.73
CA LEU A 221 -18.84 3.23 -13.47
C LEU A 221 -20.28 3.43 -13.04
N ASP A 222 -20.63 4.58 -12.46
CA ASP A 222 -22.04 4.95 -12.26
C ASP A 222 -22.26 6.35 -12.85
N MET A 223 -22.96 6.34 -13.99
CA MET A 223 -23.18 7.52 -14.82
C MET A 223 -24.24 8.47 -14.28
N ASN A 224 -25.12 8.00 -13.39
CA ASN A 224 -26.26 8.80 -12.91
C ASN A 224 -26.05 9.36 -11.50
N GLY A 225 -24.99 8.95 -10.79
CA GLY A 225 -24.66 9.51 -9.48
C GLY A 225 -25.32 8.82 -8.29
N ASN A 226 -25.97 7.65 -8.47
CA ASN A 226 -26.80 7.06 -7.42
C ASN A 226 -26.05 6.19 -6.39
N GLY A 227 -24.75 5.97 -6.58
CA GLY A 227 -23.90 5.11 -5.73
C GLY A 227 -23.85 3.65 -6.16
N VAL A 228 -24.45 3.26 -7.28
CA VAL A 228 -24.57 1.86 -7.73
C VAL A 228 -23.94 1.70 -9.11
N ALA A 229 -22.80 1.02 -9.18
CA ALA A 229 -22.05 0.82 -10.40
C ALA A 229 -22.78 -0.03 -11.45
N CYS A 230 -22.73 0.41 -12.70
CA CYS A 230 -23.06 -0.35 -13.90
C CYS A 230 -24.45 -0.99 -13.88
N GLU A 231 -25.43 -0.29 -13.32
CA GLU A 231 -26.83 -0.70 -13.24
C GLU A 231 -27.49 -0.85 -14.62
N ASP A 232 -27.00 -0.10 -15.61
CA ASP A 232 -27.50 -0.12 -16.99
C ASP A 232 -26.99 -1.30 -17.82
N ILE A 233 -26.03 -2.09 -17.30
CA ILE A 233 -25.44 -3.23 -18.01
C ILE A 233 -26.05 -4.56 -17.54
N THR A 234 -26.45 -5.38 -18.52
CA THR A 234 -26.87 -6.76 -18.25
C THR A 234 -25.67 -7.69 -18.16
N TYR A 235 -25.35 -8.12 -16.94
CA TYR A 235 -24.37 -9.20 -16.70
C TYR A 235 -25.00 -10.58 -16.94
N PRO A 236 -24.18 -11.63 -17.19
CA PRO A 236 -24.68 -13.00 -17.33
C PRO A 236 -25.58 -13.44 -16.16
N ALA A 237 -26.57 -14.27 -16.45
CA ALA A 237 -27.41 -14.84 -15.41
C ALA A 237 -26.55 -15.58 -14.36
N ASN A 238 -26.91 -15.46 -13.09
CA ASN A 238 -26.21 -16.04 -11.92
C ASN A 238 -24.89 -15.37 -11.52
N THR A 239 -24.53 -14.20 -12.05
CA THR A 239 -23.41 -13.42 -11.49
C THR A 239 -23.83 -12.66 -10.23
N PRO A 240 -22.93 -12.51 -9.23
CA PRO A 240 -23.22 -11.74 -8.02
C PRO A 240 -23.50 -10.27 -8.35
N LYS A 241 -24.47 -9.71 -7.64
CA LYS A 241 -24.89 -8.30 -7.73
C LYS A 241 -24.76 -7.65 -6.37
N ASN A 242 -24.36 -6.38 -6.36
CA ASN A 242 -24.32 -5.57 -5.15
C ASN A 242 -24.97 -4.23 -5.46
N LEU A 243 -26.21 -4.06 -4.98
CA LEU A 243 -27.00 -2.84 -5.17
C LEU A 243 -26.91 -1.89 -3.97
N THR A 244 -25.99 -2.16 -3.04
CA THR A 244 -25.79 -1.31 -1.87
C THR A 244 -25.07 -0.04 -2.32
N PRO A 245 -25.70 1.14 -2.25
CA PRO A 245 -25.06 2.37 -2.70
C PRO A 245 -23.79 2.67 -1.90
N VAL A 246 -22.74 3.14 -2.58
CA VAL A 246 -21.53 3.64 -1.89
C VAL A 246 -21.89 4.95 -1.18
N PRO A 247 -21.68 5.06 0.15
CA PRO A 247 -21.96 6.29 0.88
C PRO A 247 -21.00 7.41 0.46
N ASN A 248 -21.50 8.66 0.46
CA ASN A 248 -20.76 9.89 0.13
C ASN A 248 -20.16 9.90 -1.29
N ARG A 249 -21.03 9.66 -2.28
CA ARG A 249 -20.74 9.89 -3.69
C ARG A 249 -20.96 11.35 -4.08
#